data_AF-A0A9D1R491-F1
#
_entry.id   AF-A0A9D1R491-F1
#
_cell.length_a   1.000
_cell.length_b   1.000
_cell.length_c   1.000
_cell.angle_alpha   90.00
_cell.angle_beta   90.00
_cell.angle_gamma   90.00
#
_symmetry.space_group_name_H-M   'P 1'
#
loop_
_entity.id
_entity.type
_entity.pdbx_description
1 polymer ?
#
loop_
_entity_poly.entity_id
_entity_poly.type
_entity_poly.pdbx_seq_one_letter_code
_entity_poly.pdbx_strand_id
1 'polypeptide(L)'
;MGKGLVHIYAGDGRGKSPAAIGRAVMAAVEGKSVVMIQFLKGRGLGDSDFLRRMEPEIKLFRFEKSDENFAELSDEKKREEIMNIRNGINFAKKVLSTGECDLLILDEVLGLVEKGIITVEDLKNLLECRGETSVILTGISLNDQICMLADQVSKIETLKFKVWE
;
A
#
# COMPACT_ATOMS: atom_id res chain seq x y z
N MET A 1 15.92 16.16 -13.36
CA MET A 1 15.27 14.89 -13.00
C MET A 1 14.88 14.99 -11.54
N GLY A 2 13.57 15.03 -11.26
CA GLY A 2 13.01 15.38 -9.95
C GLY A 2 12.63 14.13 -9.17
N LYS A 3 12.65 14.20 -7.83
CA LYS A 3 12.17 13.10 -6.99
C LYS A 3 10.68 12.84 -7.27
N GLY A 4 10.29 11.57 -7.34
CA GLY A 4 8.88 11.17 -7.41
C GLY A 4 8.10 11.67 -6.19
N LEU A 5 6.79 11.85 -6.36
CA LEU A 5 5.93 12.37 -5.30
C LEU A 5 5.46 11.27 -4.35
N VAL A 6 5.30 11.60 -3.08
CA VAL A 6 4.73 10.71 -2.06
C VAL A 6 3.33 11.20 -1.71
N HIS A 7 2.34 10.34 -1.92
CA HIS A 7 0.95 10.59 -1.57
C HIS A 7 0.49 9.63 -0.46
N ILE A 8 -0.34 10.12 0.45
CA ILE A 8 -1.00 9.29 1.47
C ILE A 8 -2.50 9.39 1.30
N TYR A 9 -3.17 8.23 1.20
CA TYR A 9 -4.62 8.11 1.28
C TYR A 9 -4.99 7.43 2.59
N ALA A 10 -5.50 8.21 3.55
CA ALA A 10 -5.76 7.73 4.89
C ALA A 10 -7.15 8.11 5.42
N GLY A 11 -7.45 7.75 6.67
CA GLY A 11 -8.74 7.99 7.31
C GLY A 11 -9.60 6.74 7.48
N ASP A 12 -10.66 6.84 8.25
CA ASP A 12 -11.60 5.76 8.56
C ASP A 12 -12.60 5.48 7.43
N GLY A 13 -12.64 6.36 6.41
CA GLY A 13 -13.54 6.24 5.29
C GLY A 13 -13.21 5.09 4.34
N ARG A 14 -14.26 4.58 3.66
CA ARG A 14 -14.10 3.63 2.54
C ARG A 14 -13.68 4.40 1.29
N GLY A 15 -12.71 3.87 0.54
CA GLY A 15 -12.28 4.48 -0.73
C GLY A 15 -10.77 4.65 -0.92
N LYS A 16 -9.95 4.41 0.11
CA LYS A 16 -8.48 4.55 0.03
C LYS A 16 -7.83 3.64 -1.02
N SER A 17 -8.02 2.31 -0.90
CA SER A 17 -7.51 1.37 -1.90
C SER A 17 -8.13 1.58 -3.29
N PRO A 18 -9.46 1.80 -3.44
CA PRO A 18 -10.04 2.17 -4.73
C PRO A 18 -9.43 3.43 -5.36
N ALA A 19 -9.15 4.48 -4.57
CA ALA A 19 -8.50 5.68 -5.08
C ALA A 19 -7.08 5.39 -5.57
N ALA A 20 -6.31 4.57 -4.83
CA ALA A 20 -4.98 4.13 -5.24
C ALA A 20 -5.03 3.31 -6.55
N ILE A 21 -5.98 2.37 -6.67
CA ILE A 21 -6.20 1.60 -7.91
C ILE A 21 -6.60 2.52 -9.07
N GLY A 22 -7.47 3.50 -8.84
CA GLY A 22 -7.83 4.49 -9.85
C GLY A 22 -6.60 5.26 -10.35
N ARG A 23 -5.67 5.63 -9.47
CA ARG A 23 -4.39 6.24 -9.85
C ARG A 23 -3.49 5.28 -10.63
N ALA A 24 -3.47 3.99 -10.27
CA ALA A 24 -2.74 2.97 -11.02
C ALA A 24 -3.24 2.88 -12.47
N VAL A 25 -4.56 2.83 -12.65
CA VAL A 25 -5.18 2.79 -13.98
C VAL A 25 -4.87 4.05 -14.79
N MET A 26 -4.95 5.23 -14.17
CA MET A 26 -4.61 6.49 -14.86
C MET A 26 -3.13 6.52 -15.26
N ALA A 27 -2.22 6.04 -14.42
CA ALA A 27 -0.80 5.93 -14.75
C ALA A 27 -0.58 4.96 -15.93
N ALA A 28 -1.23 3.79 -15.91
CA ALA A 28 -1.17 2.83 -17.02
C ALA A 28 -1.68 3.42 -18.35
N VAL A 29 -2.76 4.21 -18.31
CA VAL A 29 -3.27 4.94 -19.50
C VAL A 29 -2.24 5.93 -20.06
N GLU A 30 -1.41 6.53 -19.20
CA GLU A 30 -0.29 7.40 -19.60
C GLU A 30 0.95 6.61 -20.08
N GLY A 31 0.87 5.28 -20.18
CA GLY A 31 1.99 4.42 -20.57
C GLY A 31 3.01 4.19 -19.45
N LYS A 32 2.65 4.49 -18.20
CA LYS A 32 3.51 4.27 -17.03
C LYS A 32 3.30 2.89 -16.43
N SER A 33 4.36 2.36 -15.85
CA SER A 33 4.39 1.08 -15.15
C SER A 33 4.06 1.24 -13.67
N VAL A 34 3.26 0.32 -13.13
CA VAL A 34 2.79 0.36 -11.75
C VAL A 34 3.07 -0.96 -11.04
N VAL A 35 3.58 -0.85 -9.81
CA VAL A 35 3.66 -1.98 -8.88
C VAL A 35 2.77 -1.68 -7.69
N MET A 36 1.91 -2.63 -7.32
CA MET A 36 1.07 -2.56 -6.14
C MET A 36 1.41 -3.72 -5.20
N ILE A 37 1.68 -3.40 -3.93
CA ILE A 37 1.91 -4.37 -2.86
C ILE A 37 0.80 -4.19 -1.84
N GLN A 38 0.07 -5.27 -1.55
CA GLN A 38 -1.00 -5.27 -0.56
C GLN A 38 -0.54 -5.96 0.72
N PHE A 39 -0.76 -5.30 1.84
CA PHE A 39 -0.47 -5.81 3.17
C PHE A 39 -1.76 -6.10 3.95
N LEU A 40 -1.66 -6.97 4.97
CA LEU A 40 -2.69 -7.35 5.93
C LEU A 40 -3.92 -8.08 5.38
N LYS A 41 -3.98 -8.33 4.07
CA LYS A 41 -5.16 -8.89 3.36
C LYS A 41 -5.08 -10.41 3.08
N GLY A 42 -4.07 -11.08 3.65
CA GLY A 42 -3.80 -12.49 3.34
C GLY A 42 -3.44 -12.71 1.87
N ARG A 43 -3.51 -13.96 1.39
CA ARG A 43 -3.36 -14.33 -0.03
C ARG A 43 -4.51 -13.79 -0.88
N GLY A 44 -5.67 -13.56 -0.25
CA GLY A 44 -6.92 -13.13 -0.85
C GLY A 44 -7.41 -14.12 -1.90
N LEU A 45 -8.14 -15.13 -1.44
CA LEU A 45 -8.87 -16.08 -2.28
C LEU A 45 -10.06 -15.34 -2.93
N GLY A 46 -9.98 -15.06 -4.23
CA GLY A 46 -11.15 -14.68 -5.05
C GLY A 46 -10.96 -13.50 -6.02
N ASP A 47 -10.23 -12.45 -5.62
CA ASP A 47 -10.20 -11.18 -6.38
C ASP A 47 -8.94 -10.97 -7.26
N SER A 48 -7.98 -11.90 -7.23
CA SER A 48 -6.68 -11.70 -7.90
C SER A 48 -6.70 -11.95 -9.41
N ASP A 49 -7.66 -12.69 -9.95
CA ASP A 49 -7.69 -13.02 -11.38
C ASP A 49 -7.96 -11.81 -12.27
N PHE A 50 -8.81 -10.87 -11.83
CA PHE A 50 -9.02 -9.64 -12.60
C PHE A 50 -7.81 -8.72 -12.55
N LEU A 51 -7.19 -8.56 -11.38
CA LEU A 51 -6.01 -7.71 -11.22
C LEU A 51 -4.82 -8.24 -12.04
N ARG A 52 -4.67 -9.57 -12.15
CA ARG A 52 -3.68 -10.22 -13.03
C ARG A 52 -3.85 -9.91 -14.51
N ARG A 53 -5.07 -9.60 -14.97
CA ARG A 53 -5.32 -9.20 -16.37
C ARG A 53 -4.82 -7.80 -16.69
N MET A 54 -4.40 -7.02 -15.68
CA MET A 54 -3.79 -5.70 -15.87
C MET A 54 -2.26 -5.77 -15.99
N GLU A 55 -1.67 -6.96 -15.95
CA GLU A 55 -0.27 -7.14 -16.29
C GLU A 55 -0.07 -7.04 -17.82
N PRO A 56 1.04 -6.45 -18.30
CA PRO A 56 2.21 -6.04 -17.53
C PRO A 56 2.15 -4.64 -16.89
N GLU A 57 1.16 -3.81 -17.23
CA GLU A 57 1.12 -2.40 -16.84
C GLU A 57 0.96 -2.19 -15.32
N ILE A 58 0.17 -3.05 -14.66
CA ILE A 58 -0.08 -3.02 -13.22
C ILE A 58 0.20 -4.41 -12.63
N LYS A 59 1.32 -4.54 -11.91
CA LYS A 59 1.69 -5.79 -11.22
C LYS A 59 1.22 -5.76 -9.77
N LEU A 60 0.54 -6.82 -9.32
CA LEU A 60 0.06 -6.94 -7.94
C LEU A 60 0.82 -8.02 -7.17
N PHE A 61 1.31 -7.67 -5.97
CA PHE A 61 1.98 -8.59 -5.08
C PHE A 61 1.32 -8.65 -3.69
N ARG A 62 1.25 -9.87 -3.16
CA ARG A 62 0.89 -10.21 -1.78
C ARG A 62 1.92 -11.19 -1.27
N PHE A 63 2.40 -11.01 -0.04
CA PHE A 63 3.51 -11.82 0.50
C PHE A 63 3.04 -12.79 1.58
N GLU A 64 1.92 -12.48 2.22
CA GLU A 64 1.21 -13.31 3.18
C GLU A 64 0.94 -14.72 2.65
N LYS A 65 1.02 -15.70 3.57
CA LYS A 65 0.76 -17.12 3.28
C LYS A 65 -0.61 -17.59 3.75
N SER A 66 -1.22 -16.88 4.70
CA SER A 66 -2.56 -17.17 5.18
C SER A 66 -3.62 -16.80 4.15
N ASP A 67 -4.70 -17.56 4.08
CA ASP A 67 -5.90 -17.20 3.30
C ASP A 67 -6.79 -16.18 4.04
N GLU A 68 -6.68 -16.12 5.37
CA GLU A 68 -7.39 -15.19 6.27
C GLU A 68 -6.64 -13.86 6.37
N ASN A 69 -7.37 -12.77 6.68
CA ASN A 69 -6.76 -11.47 6.91
C ASN A 69 -5.89 -11.48 8.18
N PHE A 70 -4.85 -10.63 8.23
CA PHE A 70 -3.92 -10.63 9.37
C PHE A 70 -4.62 -10.39 10.72
N ALA A 71 -5.72 -9.62 10.74
CA ALA A 71 -6.47 -9.34 11.96
C ALA A 71 -7.18 -10.59 12.54
N GLU A 72 -7.61 -11.51 11.67
CA GLU A 72 -8.39 -12.72 11.99
C GLU A 72 -7.49 -13.87 12.49
N LEU A 73 -6.19 -13.78 12.24
CA LEU A 73 -5.20 -14.76 12.64
C LEU A 73 -5.03 -14.88 14.16
N SER A 74 -4.72 -16.09 14.64
CA SER A 74 -4.21 -16.33 15.99
C SER A 74 -2.86 -15.66 16.20
N ASP A 75 -2.48 -15.39 17.45
CA ASP A 75 -1.18 -14.74 17.75
C ASP A 75 0.03 -15.56 17.30
N GLU A 76 -0.09 -16.88 17.29
CA GLU A 76 0.93 -17.77 16.74
C GLU A 76 1.08 -17.59 15.22
N LYS A 77 -0.03 -17.66 14.47
CA LYS A 77 -0.02 -17.42 13.02
C LYS A 77 0.43 -16.00 12.66
N LYS A 78 0.03 -15.00 13.45
CA LYS A 78 0.49 -13.60 13.27
C LYS A 78 2.02 -13.49 13.35
N ARG A 79 2.66 -14.17 14.31
CA ARG A 79 4.12 -14.17 14.44
C ARG A 79 4.83 -14.75 13.23
N GLU A 80 4.30 -15.83 12.66
CA GLU A 80 4.83 -16.40 11.41
C GLU A 80 4.64 -15.45 10.23
N GLU A 81 3.48 -14.80 10.16
CA GLU A 81 3.11 -13.94 9.04
C GLU A 81 3.87 -12.62 8.99
N ILE A 82 4.32 -12.11 10.15
CA ILE A 82 5.18 -10.91 10.24
C ILE A 82 6.44 -11.05 9.36
N MET A 83 7.03 -12.26 9.27
CA MET A 83 8.20 -12.47 8.41
C MET A 83 7.85 -12.30 6.92
N ASN A 84 6.69 -12.81 6.50
CA ASN A 84 6.21 -12.68 5.13
C ASN A 84 5.90 -11.22 4.78
N ILE A 85 5.25 -10.50 5.69
CA ILE A 85 4.96 -9.06 5.54
C ILE A 85 6.26 -8.26 5.37
N ARG A 86 7.29 -8.55 6.18
CA ARG A 86 8.61 -7.91 6.07
C ARG A 86 9.30 -8.20 4.73
N ASN A 87 9.07 -9.37 4.14
CA ASN A 87 9.56 -9.65 2.79
C ASN A 87 8.91 -8.72 1.74
N GLY A 88 7.64 -8.36 1.91
CA GLY A 88 6.96 -7.37 1.08
C GLY A 88 7.60 -5.98 1.16
N ILE A 89 8.02 -5.54 2.35
CA ILE A 89 8.77 -4.28 2.53
C ILE A 89 10.15 -4.35 1.87
N ASN A 90 10.86 -5.46 2.01
CA ASN A 90 12.14 -5.66 1.33
C ASN A 90 11.99 -5.67 -0.20
N PHE A 91 10.89 -6.23 -0.72
CA PHE A 91 10.57 -6.19 -2.13
C PHE A 91 10.26 -4.75 -2.59
N ALA A 92 9.43 -4.01 -1.85
CA ALA A 92 9.18 -2.59 -2.11
C ALA A 92 10.50 -1.79 -2.21
N LYS A 93 11.44 -2.03 -1.29
CA LYS A 93 12.74 -1.37 -1.29
C LYS A 93 13.54 -1.68 -2.55
N LYS A 94 13.50 -2.93 -3.03
CA LYS A 94 14.14 -3.34 -4.28
C LYS A 94 13.52 -2.61 -5.47
N VAL A 95 12.18 -2.62 -5.59
CA VAL A 95 11.44 -1.93 -6.66
C VAL A 95 11.82 -0.46 -6.75
N LEU A 96 11.86 0.23 -5.60
CA LEU A 96 12.27 1.64 -5.54
C LEU A 96 13.74 1.83 -5.94
N SER A 97 14.64 0.98 -5.43
CA SER A 97 16.08 1.11 -5.65
C SER A 97 16.50 0.78 -7.09
N THR A 98 15.74 -0.07 -7.79
CA THR A 98 15.98 -0.40 -9.21
C THR A 98 15.24 0.52 -10.16
N GLY A 99 14.27 1.31 -9.67
CA GLY A 99 13.42 2.15 -10.51
C GLY A 99 12.59 1.33 -11.52
N GLU A 100 12.13 0.14 -11.12
CA GLU A 100 11.42 -0.78 -12.03
C GLU A 100 10.01 -0.29 -12.42
N CYS A 101 9.47 0.68 -11.67
CA CYS A 101 8.15 1.24 -11.94
C CYS A 101 8.12 2.76 -11.80
N ASP A 102 7.18 3.40 -12.47
CA ASP A 102 6.92 4.84 -12.34
C ASP A 102 6.07 5.17 -11.10
N LEU A 103 5.22 4.21 -10.68
CA LEU A 103 4.34 4.34 -9.51
C LEU A 103 4.37 3.07 -8.65
N LEU A 104 4.75 3.21 -7.38
CA LEU A 104 4.65 2.16 -6.36
C LEU A 104 3.48 2.44 -5.41
N ILE A 105 2.57 1.48 -5.26
CA ILE A 105 1.45 1.55 -4.31
C ILE A 105 1.72 0.57 -3.17
N LEU A 106 1.75 1.08 -1.95
CA LEU A 106 1.87 0.30 -0.71
C LEU A 106 0.53 0.36 0.03
N ASP A 107 -0.35 -0.58 -0.30
CA ASP A 107 -1.72 -0.62 0.18
C ASP A 107 -1.80 -1.28 1.57
N GLU A 108 -2.41 -0.58 2.53
CA GLU A 108 -2.48 -0.89 3.98
C GLU A 108 -1.13 -0.88 4.72
N VAL A 109 -0.11 -0.24 4.15
CA VAL A 109 1.22 -0.12 4.77
C VAL A 109 1.20 0.67 6.09
N LEU A 110 0.31 1.66 6.23
CA LEU A 110 0.20 2.40 7.49
C LEU A 110 -0.33 1.52 8.63
N GLY A 111 -1.09 0.47 8.30
CA GLY A 111 -1.51 -0.54 9.26
C GLY A 111 -0.33 -1.37 9.80
N LEU A 112 0.78 -1.47 9.08
CA LEU A 112 2.00 -2.12 9.57
C LEU A 112 2.68 -1.29 10.66
N VAL A 113 2.68 0.03 10.50
CA VAL A 113 3.20 0.98 11.49
C VAL A 113 2.34 0.92 12.76
N GLU A 114 1.01 0.96 12.60
CA GLU A 114 0.06 0.88 13.71
C GLU A 114 0.22 -0.41 14.53
N LYS A 115 0.49 -1.54 13.86
CA LYS A 115 0.71 -2.84 14.50
C LYS A 115 2.14 -3.06 15.02
N GLY A 116 3.03 -2.07 14.87
CA GLY A 116 4.43 -2.18 15.30
C GLY A 116 5.26 -3.22 14.52
N ILE A 117 4.81 -3.59 13.31
CA ILE A 117 5.51 -4.54 12.44
C ILE A 117 6.75 -3.87 11.82
N ILE A 118 6.58 -2.59 11.46
CA ILE A 118 7.63 -1.66 11.03
C ILE A 118 7.50 -0.35 11.81
N THR A 119 8.56 0.45 11.83
CA THR A 119 8.58 1.79 12.41
C THR A 119 8.34 2.88 11.36
N VAL A 120 8.05 4.11 11.79
CA VAL A 120 8.00 5.27 10.88
C VAL A 120 9.37 5.51 10.22
N GLU A 121 10.46 5.24 10.93
CA GLU A 121 11.82 5.39 10.38
C GLU A 121 12.09 4.35 9.28
N ASP A 122 11.60 3.11 9.43
CA ASP A 122 11.68 2.10 8.36
C ASP A 122 10.97 2.58 7.08
N LEU A 123 9.80 3.19 7.23
CA LEU A 123 9.02 3.74 6.13
C LEU A 123 9.73 4.95 5.49
N LYS A 124 10.33 5.82 6.30
CA LYS A 124 11.14 6.95 5.81
C LYS A 124 12.35 6.46 4.99
N ASN A 125 13.11 5.52 5.53
CA ASN A 125 14.26 4.91 4.86
C ASN A 125 13.87 4.22 3.53
N LEU A 126 12.67 3.62 3.48
CA LEU A 126 12.12 3.07 2.24
C LEU A 126 11.89 4.17 1.20
N LEU A 127 11.22 5.27 1.57
CA LEU A 127 10.88 6.38 0.68
C LEU A 127 12.09 7.18 0.18
N GLU A 128 13.21 7.14 0.90
CA GLU A 128 14.48 7.74 0.46
C GLU A 128 15.06 7.03 -0.78
N CYS A 129 14.73 5.76 -1.00
CA CYS A 129 15.22 4.96 -2.12
C CYS A 129 14.49 5.24 -3.45
N ARG A 130 13.43 6.06 -3.48
CA ARG A 130 12.46 6.09 -4.59
C ARG A 130 12.95 6.67 -5.92
N GLY A 131 14.02 7.46 -5.94
CA GLY A 131 14.45 8.17 -7.14
C GLY A 131 13.29 8.98 -7.77
N GLU A 132 12.96 8.69 -9.03
CA GLU A 132 11.85 9.31 -9.77
C GLU A 132 10.48 8.62 -9.56
N THR A 133 10.48 7.44 -8.92
CA THR A 133 9.27 6.65 -8.65
C THR A 133 8.36 7.41 -7.70
N SER A 134 7.10 7.63 -8.09
CA SER A 134 6.09 8.16 -7.18
C SER A 134 5.54 7.04 -6.30
N VAL A 135 5.14 7.37 -5.06
CA VAL A 135 4.68 6.39 -4.08
C VAL A 135 3.32 6.78 -3.53
N ILE A 136 2.39 5.83 -3.45
CA ILE A 136 1.12 5.98 -2.73
C ILE A 136 1.13 5.05 -1.51
N LEU A 137 0.88 5.60 -0.33
CA LEU A 137 0.68 4.84 0.90
C LEU A 137 -0.80 4.88 1.29
N THR A 138 -1.34 3.75 1.74
CA THR A 138 -2.72 3.71 2.26
C THR A 138 -2.79 3.11 3.66
N GLY A 139 -3.86 3.46 4.39
CA GLY A 139 -4.24 2.84 5.66
C GLY A 139 -5.11 3.78 6.51
N ILE A 140 -5.39 3.44 7.76
CA ILE A 140 -6.34 4.22 8.58
C ILE A 140 -5.63 5.37 9.30
N SER A 141 -4.57 5.03 10.05
CA SER A 141 -3.93 5.94 11.00
C SER A 141 -3.06 7.01 10.33
N LEU A 142 -3.19 8.25 10.81
CA LEU A 142 -2.30 9.36 10.50
C LEU A 142 -1.73 9.89 11.81
N ASN A 143 -0.42 10.15 11.81
CA ASN A 143 0.23 10.95 12.84
C ASN A 143 1.16 11.94 12.14
N ASP A 144 1.61 12.97 12.87
CA ASP A 144 2.42 14.05 12.30
C ASP A 144 3.70 13.51 11.64
N GLN A 145 4.33 12.49 12.22
CA GLN A 145 5.53 11.88 11.67
C GLN A 145 5.28 11.22 10.30
N ILE A 146 4.16 10.52 10.14
CA ILE A 146 3.72 9.92 8.87
C ILE A 146 3.37 11.02 7.86
N CYS A 147 2.62 12.04 8.29
CA CYS A 147 2.23 13.15 7.41
C CYS A 147 3.45 13.89 6.84
N MET A 148 4.51 14.08 7.65
CA MET A 148 5.77 14.69 7.22
C MET A 148 6.54 13.90 6.15
N LEU A 149 6.19 12.62 5.91
CA LEU A 149 6.82 11.82 4.86
C LEU A 149 6.24 12.09 3.46
N ALA A 150 5.11 12.78 3.37
CA ALA A 150 4.35 12.91 2.13
C ALA A 150 4.31 14.34 1.58
N ASP A 151 4.33 14.44 0.25
CA ASP A 151 4.08 15.69 -0.46
C ASP A 151 2.58 16.05 -0.44
N GLN A 152 1.70 15.03 -0.36
CA GLN A 152 0.26 15.22 -0.25
C GLN A 152 -0.39 14.15 0.63
N VAL A 153 -1.27 14.60 1.53
CA VAL A 153 -2.11 13.72 2.36
C VAL A 153 -3.58 13.98 2.03
N SER A 154 -4.32 12.95 1.67
CA SER A 154 -5.77 12.97 1.50
C SER A 154 -6.42 12.13 2.58
N LYS A 155 -7.26 12.76 3.41
CA LYS A 155 -8.08 12.07 4.40
C LYS A 155 -9.45 11.76 3.80
N ILE A 156 -9.83 10.49 3.80
CA ILE A 156 -11.11 10.00 3.32
C ILE A 156 -11.96 9.63 4.53
N GLU A 157 -13.15 10.20 4.61
CA GLU A 157 -14.11 10.02 5.71
C GLU A 157 -15.43 9.48 5.16
N THR A 158 -16.12 8.61 5.90
CA THR A 158 -17.47 8.15 5.52
C THR A 158 -18.51 8.86 6.36
N LEU A 159 -19.35 9.66 5.72
CA LEU A 159 -20.47 10.34 6.38
C LEU A 159 -21.78 9.61 6.07
N LYS A 160 -22.55 9.28 7.11
CA LYS A 160 -23.87 8.64 6.98
C LYS A 160 -24.95 9.66 7.30
N PHE A 161 -25.61 10.18 6.27
CA PHE A 161 -26.69 11.18 6.41
C PHE A 161 -28.10 10.60 6.22
N LYS A 162 -28.22 9.42 5.61
CA LYS A 162 -29.49 8.71 5.45
C LYS A 162 -29.51 7.48 6.34
N VAL A 163 -30.37 7.52 7.35
CA VAL A 163 -30.84 6.32 8.06
C VAL A 163 -32.11 5.91 7.34
N TRP A 164 -32.10 4.73 6.70
CA TRP A 164 -33.34 4.14 6.22
C TRP A 164 -34.04 3.56 7.44
N GLU A 165 -35.25 4.04 7.75
CA GLU A 165 -36.17 3.39 8.70
C GLU A 165 -36.69 2.07 8.12
#